data_AF-A0A7K3PEY4-F1
#
_entry.id   AF-A0A7K3PEY4-F1
#
_cell.length_a   1.000
_cell.length_b   1.000
_cell.length_c   1.000
_cell.angle_alpha   90.00
_cell.angle_beta   90.00
_cell.angle_gamma   90.00
#
_symmetry.space_group_name_H-M   'P 1'
#
loop_
_entity.id
_entity.type
_entity.pdbx_description
1 polymer ?
#
loop_
_entity_poly.entity_id
_entity_poly.type
_entity_poly.pdbx_seq_one_letter_code
_entity_poly.pdbx_strand_id
1 'polypeptide(L)'
;MYVPPSARALDDDERELVELARRTIDTHTDAGPDEDGVHTMGAAVMAADYRMFAGVNLYHFTGGPCAELVALGAARAQGARQMRCIVAVGNHGRGVIGPCGRDRQVFVDYYPTMRVIVPTPSGLRSVLAADLMPLTQRWTPEGMSALDPSLHQDPETAGPPIIRFNPRYLEGVRSGTKTRTTRLGDPAQLGPVRLVFENDPEVVLSAEVTGIRHCLVSDLTHQDAQAEGLSTAAELREALNAHYPNLAGTDEVDVITFHVNDRTGAA
;
A
#
# COMPACT_ATOMS: atom_id res chain seq x y z
N MET A 1 -27.33 -5.96 1.51
CA MET A 1 -26.16 -6.84 1.33
C MET A 1 -25.02 -6.24 2.13
N TYR A 2 -24.33 -7.04 2.94
CA TYR A 2 -23.28 -6.52 3.83
C TYR A 2 -22.04 -6.17 3.02
N VAL A 3 -21.65 -4.90 3.03
CA VAL A 3 -20.37 -4.40 2.54
C VAL A 3 -19.65 -3.86 3.78
N PRO A 4 -18.42 -4.31 4.09
CA PRO A 4 -17.74 -3.87 5.30
C PRO A 4 -17.54 -2.34 5.33
N PRO A 5 -17.51 -1.71 6.52
CA PRO A 5 -17.29 -0.26 6.63
C PRO A 5 -15.99 0.22 5.98
N SER A 6 -14.96 -0.62 5.91
CA SER A 6 -13.68 -0.27 5.25
C SER A 6 -13.74 -0.27 3.72
N ALA A 7 -14.87 -0.66 3.11
CA ALA A 7 -14.96 -0.82 1.67
C ALA A 7 -14.87 0.53 0.93
N ARG A 8 -13.93 0.61 -0.01
CA ARG A 8 -13.78 1.76 -0.91
C ARG A 8 -13.67 1.32 -2.37
N ALA A 9 -13.82 2.30 -3.28
CA ALA A 9 -13.52 2.10 -4.70
C ALA A 9 -12.02 1.82 -4.90
N LEU A 10 -11.69 1.10 -5.97
CA LEU A 10 -10.31 0.85 -6.36
C LEU A 10 -9.69 2.13 -6.91
N ASP A 11 -8.48 2.42 -6.45
CA ASP A 11 -7.57 3.39 -7.06
C ASP A 11 -6.89 2.81 -8.31
N ASP A 12 -6.04 3.59 -8.99
CA ASP A 12 -5.42 3.18 -10.24
C ASP A 12 -4.35 2.08 -10.04
N ASP A 13 -3.60 2.14 -8.94
CA ASP A 13 -2.62 1.10 -8.58
C ASP A 13 -3.32 -0.24 -8.29
N GLU A 14 -4.45 -0.20 -7.58
CA GLU A 14 -5.28 -1.38 -7.31
C GLU A 14 -5.88 -1.98 -8.59
N ARG A 15 -6.18 -1.15 -9.60
CA ARG A 15 -6.62 -1.64 -10.92
C ARG A 15 -5.47 -2.32 -11.66
N GLU A 16 -4.28 -1.74 -11.65
CA GLU A 16 -3.10 -2.37 -12.25
C GLU A 16 -2.73 -3.68 -11.53
N LEU A 17 -2.94 -3.76 -10.21
CA LEU A 17 -2.76 -4.98 -9.44
C LEU A 17 -3.69 -6.11 -9.91
N VAL A 18 -4.96 -5.80 -10.20
CA VAL A 18 -5.93 -6.75 -10.78
C VAL A 18 -5.44 -7.23 -12.15
N GLU A 19 -4.98 -6.31 -12.99
CA GLU A 19 -4.47 -6.63 -14.33
C GLU A 19 -3.20 -7.48 -14.28
N LEU A 20 -2.29 -7.23 -13.33
CA LEU A 20 -1.12 -8.08 -13.11
C LEU A 20 -1.52 -9.50 -12.73
N ALA A 21 -2.44 -9.68 -11.78
CA ALA A 21 -2.92 -11.00 -11.38
C ALA A 21 -3.59 -11.74 -12.56
N ARG A 22 -4.40 -11.02 -13.34
CA ARG A 22 -5.08 -11.54 -14.54
C ARG A 22 -4.09 -12.00 -15.61
N ARG A 23 -3.15 -11.13 -16.01
CA ARG A 23 -2.12 -11.48 -17.01
C ARG A 23 -1.27 -12.66 -16.55
N THR A 24 -0.95 -12.72 -15.26
CA THR A 24 -0.17 -13.82 -14.67
C THR A 24 -0.91 -15.15 -14.85
N ILE A 25 -2.19 -15.24 -14.48
CA ILE A 25 -2.90 -16.51 -14.59
C ILE A 25 -3.24 -16.89 -16.03
N ASP A 26 -3.58 -15.92 -16.89
CA ASP A 26 -3.83 -16.16 -18.31
C ASP A 26 -2.58 -16.74 -19.01
N THR A 27 -1.38 -16.36 -18.56
CA THR A 27 -0.11 -16.82 -19.15
C THR A 27 0.35 -18.18 -18.61
N HIS A 28 0.04 -18.47 -17.34
CA HIS A 28 0.68 -19.58 -16.60
C HIS A 28 -0.26 -20.71 -16.20
N THR A 29 -1.56 -20.60 -16.49
CA THR A 29 -2.50 -21.69 -16.23
C THR A 29 -2.14 -22.94 -17.04
N ASP A 30 -2.31 -24.11 -16.43
CA ASP A 30 -2.06 -25.42 -17.05
C ASP A 30 -3.35 -26.13 -17.50
N ALA A 31 -4.51 -25.50 -17.31
CA ALA A 31 -5.81 -26.01 -17.73
C ALA A 31 -6.34 -25.29 -18.97
N GLY A 32 -6.96 -26.02 -19.89
CA GLY A 32 -7.89 -25.45 -20.86
C GLY A 32 -9.16 -24.85 -20.22
N PRO A 33 -10.00 -24.11 -20.98
CA PRO A 33 -11.20 -23.44 -20.47
C PRO A 33 -12.19 -24.32 -19.71
N ASP A 34 -12.27 -25.61 -20.06
CA ASP A 34 -13.20 -26.58 -19.49
C ASP A 34 -12.48 -27.78 -18.84
N GLU A 35 -11.22 -27.59 -18.44
CA GLU A 35 -10.38 -28.64 -17.86
C GLU A 35 -10.04 -28.35 -16.40
N ASP A 36 -9.85 -29.42 -15.62
CA ASP A 36 -9.22 -29.32 -14.31
C ASP A 36 -7.72 -29.06 -14.46
N GLY A 37 -7.15 -28.25 -13.56
CA GLY A 37 -5.73 -27.93 -13.57
C GLY A 37 -5.17 -27.78 -12.17
N VAL A 38 -3.84 -27.82 -12.08
CA VAL A 38 -3.13 -27.59 -10.82
C VAL A 38 -2.97 -26.10 -10.56
N HIS A 39 -2.82 -25.32 -11.63
CA HIS A 39 -2.53 -23.88 -11.63
C HIS A 39 -3.69 -23.13 -12.30
N THR A 40 -4.69 -22.74 -11.51
CA THR A 40 -5.95 -22.16 -12.01
C THR A 40 -6.27 -20.79 -11.44
N MET A 41 -5.52 -20.33 -10.44
CA MET A 41 -5.67 -19.04 -9.78
C MET A 41 -4.35 -18.27 -9.82
N GLY A 42 -4.41 -17.01 -10.23
CA GLY A 42 -3.31 -16.05 -10.06
C GLY A 42 -3.63 -15.07 -8.94
N ALA A 43 -2.60 -14.51 -8.34
CA ALA A 43 -2.73 -13.42 -7.40
C ALA A 43 -1.61 -12.41 -7.62
N ALA A 44 -1.85 -11.20 -7.15
CA ALA A 44 -0.83 -10.19 -7.05
C ALA A 44 -0.95 -9.45 -5.72
N VAL A 45 0.19 -9.12 -5.11
CA VAL A 45 0.29 -8.32 -3.89
C VAL A 45 1.16 -7.10 -4.16
N MET A 46 0.70 -5.94 -3.70
CA MET A 46 1.42 -4.68 -3.71
C MET A 46 2.02 -4.42 -2.33
N ALA A 47 3.33 -4.18 -2.28
CA ALA A 47 4.03 -3.80 -1.07
C ALA A 47 3.86 -2.30 -0.75
N ALA A 48 4.28 -1.88 0.45
CA ALA A 48 4.23 -0.47 0.86
C ALA A 48 5.07 0.46 -0.05
N ASP A 49 6.13 -0.07 -0.66
CA ASP A 49 6.98 0.62 -1.64
C ASP A 49 6.45 0.55 -3.09
N TYR A 50 5.16 0.21 -3.24
CA TYR A 50 4.44 0.08 -4.52
C TYR A 50 4.98 -0.99 -5.49
N ARG A 51 6.00 -1.77 -5.11
CA ARG A 51 6.38 -2.94 -5.90
C ARG A 51 5.27 -3.98 -5.85
N MET A 52 4.96 -4.56 -7.00
CA MET A 52 3.94 -5.60 -7.13
C MET A 52 4.60 -6.95 -7.41
N PHE A 53 4.07 -8.00 -6.78
CA PHE A 53 4.58 -9.36 -6.87
C PHE A 53 3.45 -10.31 -7.20
N ALA A 54 3.65 -11.16 -8.19
CA ALA A 54 2.64 -12.11 -8.65
C ALA A 54 2.90 -13.52 -8.10
N GLY A 55 1.84 -14.32 -8.03
CA GLY A 55 1.88 -15.73 -7.68
C GLY A 55 0.79 -16.51 -8.39
N VAL A 56 0.99 -17.82 -8.54
CA VAL A 56 0.01 -18.77 -9.07
C VAL A 56 -0.17 -19.88 -8.03
N ASN A 57 -1.40 -20.35 -7.83
CA ASN A 57 -1.64 -21.41 -6.84
C ASN A 57 -0.93 -22.70 -7.25
N LEU A 58 -0.59 -23.53 -6.26
CA LEU A 58 -0.16 -24.90 -6.48
C LEU A 58 -1.17 -25.82 -5.79
N TYR A 59 -2.10 -26.38 -6.56
CA TYR A 59 -3.06 -27.31 -6.01
C TYR A 59 -2.37 -28.59 -5.53
N HIS A 60 -2.64 -28.99 -4.29
CA HIS A 60 -2.23 -30.28 -3.75
C HIS A 60 -3.17 -30.69 -2.61
N PHE A 61 -3.47 -31.98 -2.50
CA PHE A 61 -4.47 -32.49 -1.54
C PHE A 61 -4.11 -32.23 -0.07
N THR A 62 -2.82 -32.04 0.24
CA THR A 62 -2.35 -31.69 1.59
C THR A 62 -2.54 -30.21 1.93
N GLY A 63 -3.26 -29.46 1.09
CA GLY A 63 -3.39 -28.02 1.20
C GLY A 63 -2.22 -27.29 0.56
N GLY A 64 -1.94 -27.57 -0.71
CA GLY A 64 -1.01 -26.74 -1.49
C GLY A 64 -1.40 -25.25 -1.46
N PRO A 65 -0.44 -24.31 -1.58
CA PRO A 65 -0.68 -22.89 -1.33
C PRO A 65 -1.63 -22.27 -2.35
N CYS A 66 -2.53 -21.41 -1.87
CA CYS A 66 -3.31 -20.52 -2.74
C CYS A 66 -2.37 -19.51 -3.41
N ALA A 67 -2.83 -18.90 -4.49
CA ALA A 67 -2.04 -17.96 -5.27
C ALA A 67 -1.58 -16.77 -4.42
N GLU A 68 -2.44 -16.31 -3.50
CA GLU A 68 -2.17 -15.22 -2.56
C GLU A 68 -0.97 -15.52 -1.66
N LEU A 69 -0.86 -16.75 -1.14
CA LEU A 69 0.26 -17.17 -0.29
C LEU A 69 1.56 -17.26 -1.08
N VAL A 70 1.49 -17.69 -2.35
CA VAL A 70 2.64 -17.71 -3.25
C VAL A 70 3.11 -16.27 -3.54
N ALA A 71 2.19 -15.34 -3.82
CA ALA A 71 2.51 -13.94 -4.06
C ALA A 71 3.14 -13.27 -2.83
N LEU A 72 2.60 -13.51 -1.62
CA LEU A 72 3.19 -13.04 -0.36
C LEU A 72 4.59 -13.60 -0.12
N GLY A 73 4.79 -14.90 -0.37
CA GLY A 73 6.10 -15.54 -0.28
C GLY A 73 7.11 -14.94 -1.26
N ALA A 74 6.70 -14.69 -2.51
CA ALA A 74 7.52 -14.07 -3.54
C ALA A 74 7.92 -12.63 -3.16
N ALA A 75 6.96 -11.84 -2.65
CA ALA A 75 7.23 -10.49 -2.14
C ALA A 75 8.29 -10.52 -1.03
N ARG A 76 8.12 -11.42 -0.05
CA ARG A 76 9.07 -11.57 1.07
C ARG A 76 10.47 -11.94 0.59
N ALA A 77 10.58 -12.89 -0.33
CA ALA A 77 11.84 -13.34 -0.93
C ALA A 77 12.58 -12.21 -1.66
N GLN A 78 11.84 -11.23 -2.20
CA GLN A 78 12.38 -10.05 -2.89
C GLN A 78 12.53 -8.82 -1.98
N GLY A 79 12.53 -9.03 -0.67
CA GLY A 79 12.83 -7.98 0.30
C GLY A 79 11.65 -7.14 0.76
N ALA A 80 10.43 -7.35 0.23
CA ALA A 80 9.25 -6.65 0.73
C ALA A 80 8.88 -7.14 2.15
N ARG A 81 8.41 -6.22 3.00
CA ARG A 81 8.15 -6.47 4.42
C ARG A 81 6.72 -6.14 4.82
N GLN A 82 6.16 -5.10 4.20
CA GLN A 82 4.81 -4.61 4.46
C GLN A 82 3.99 -4.66 3.18
N MET A 83 2.72 -5.04 3.31
CA MET A 83 1.81 -5.25 2.19
C MET A 83 0.65 -4.27 2.26
N ARG A 84 0.37 -3.60 1.15
CA ARG A 84 -0.67 -2.60 1.01
C ARG A 84 -1.97 -3.20 0.52
N CYS A 85 -1.92 -4.02 -0.52
CA CYS A 85 -3.13 -4.57 -1.15
C CYS A 85 -2.85 -5.93 -1.81
N ILE A 86 -3.83 -6.83 -1.82
CA ILE A 86 -3.77 -8.13 -2.50
C ILE A 86 -5.06 -8.45 -3.26
N VAL A 87 -4.93 -9.22 -4.33
CA VAL A 87 -6.07 -9.72 -5.12
C VAL A 87 -5.80 -11.11 -5.69
N ALA A 88 -6.85 -11.91 -5.85
CA ALA A 88 -6.81 -13.18 -6.58
C ALA A 88 -7.78 -13.15 -7.78
N VAL A 89 -7.34 -13.72 -8.90
CA VAL A 89 -8.05 -13.79 -10.18
C VAL A 89 -8.05 -15.22 -10.68
N GLY A 90 -9.21 -15.73 -11.08
CA GLY A 90 -9.32 -17.05 -11.72
C GLY A 90 -8.97 -17.00 -13.20
N ASN A 91 -8.36 -18.09 -13.69
CA ASN A 91 -8.12 -18.30 -15.13
C ASN A 91 -9.40 -18.18 -15.97
N HIS A 92 -9.24 -18.05 -17.29
CA HIS A 92 -10.32 -18.13 -18.28
C HIS A 92 -11.44 -17.10 -18.07
N GLY A 93 -11.08 -15.90 -17.63
CA GLY A 93 -12.05 -14.81 -17.46
C GLY A 93 -13.01 -15.00 -16.28
N ARG A 94 -12.73 -15.93 -15.35
CA ARG A 94 -13.53 -16.08 -14.11
C ARG A 94 -13.49 -14.85 -13.20
N GLY A 95 -12.54 -13.94 -13.44
CA GLY A 95 -12.46 -12.65 -12.78
C GLY A 95 -11.93 -12.73 -11.35
N VAL A 96 -12.11 -11.64 -10.59
CA VAL A 96 -11.65 -11.57 -9.20
C VAL A 96 -12.47 -12.50 -8.32
N ILE A 97 -11.78 -13.31 -7.50
CA ILE A 97 -12.39 -14.23 -6.53
C ILE A 97 -11.93 -13.82 -5.14
N GLY A 98 -12.87 -13.74 -4.18
CA GLY A 98 -12.54 -13.42 -2.79
C GLY A 98 -11.68 -14.52 -2.16
N PRO A 99 -10.78 -14.18 -1.21
CA PRO A 99 -9.85 -15.14 -0.63
C PRO A 99 -10.59 -16.23 0.16
N CYS A 100 -10.00 -17.43 0.17
CA CYS A 100 -10.53 -18.55 0.94
C CYS A 100 -10.29 -18.36 2.44
N GLY A 101 -10.95 -19.18 3.28
CA GLY A 101 -10.83 -19.06 4.75
C GLY A 101 -9.40 -19.18 5.26
N ARG A 102 -8.56 -20.03 4.65
CA ARG A 102 -7.15 -20.19 5.04
C ARG A 102 -6.34 -18.92 4.78
N ASP A 103 -6.53 -18.30 3.63
CA ASP A 103 -5.77 -17.09 3.29
C ASP A 103 -6.24 -15.90 4.13
N ARG A 104 -7.55 -15.79 4.38
CA ARG A 104 -8.09 -14.77 5.31
C ARG A 104 -7.46 -14.87 6.70
N GLN A 105 -7.27 -16.08 7.23
CA GLN A 105 -6.61 -16.26 8.51
C GLN A 105 -5.14 -15.79 8.45
N VAL A 106 -4.39 -16.19 7.42
CA VAL A 106 -3.01 -15.70 7.21
C VAL A 106 -2.95 -14.18 7.10
N PHE A 107 -3.89 -13.56 6.37
CA PHE A 107 -3.94 -12.10 6.24
C PHE A 107 -4.18 -11.44 7.57
N VAL A 108 -5.13 -11.92 8.37
CA VAL A 108 -5.39 -11.36 9.70
C VAL A 108 -4.19 -11.54 10.63
N ASP A 109 -3.55 -12.71 10.61
CA ASP A 109 -2.45 -13.03 11.51
C ASP A 109 -1.21 -12.18 11.22
N TYR A 110 -0.89 -11.90 9.96
CA TYR A 110 0.37 -11.24 9.59
C TYR A 110 0.22 -9.87 8.92
N TYR A 111 -0.94 -9.58 8.33
CA TYR A 111 -1.21 -8.39 7.51
C TYR A 111 -2.61 -7.82 7.75
N PRO A 112 -3.07 -7.61 9.01
CA PRO A 112 -4.47 -7.31 9.30
C PRO A 112 -4.99 -6.01 8.66
N THR A 113 -4.08 -5.07 8.41
CA THR A 113 -4.36 -3.76 7.80
C THR A 113 -4.15 -3.75 6.28
N MET A 114 -3.65 -4.83 5.68
CA MET A 114 -3.54 -4.97 4.23
C MET A 114 -4.95 -4.99 3.63
N ARG A 115 -5.09 -4.32 2.49
CA ARG A 115 -6.33 -4.31 1.74
C ARG A 115 -6.48 -5.55 0.86
N VAL A 116 -7.71 -5.96 0.62
CA VAL A 116 -8.06 -7.10 -0.21
C VAL A 116 -9.12 -6.67 -1.21
N ILE A 117 -8.87 -6.89 -2.49
CA ILE A 117 -9.84 -6.61 -3.54
C ILE A 117 -10.79 -7.79 -3.65
N VAL A 118 -12.09 -7.52 -3.50
CA VAL A 118 -13.15 -8.54 -3.53
C VAL A 118 -14.31 -8.13 -4.44
N PRO A 119 -15.03 -9.09 -5.05
CA PRO A 119 -16.25 -8.80 -5.79
C PRO A 119 -17.40 -8.47 -4.84
N THR A 120 -18.17 -7.45 -5.18
CA THR A 120 -19.43 -7.07 -4.49
C THR A 120 -20.51 -6.78 -5.53
N PRO A 121 -21.80 -6.67 -5.16
CA PRO A 121 -22.85 -6.25 -6.10
C PRO A 121 -22.63 -4.88 -6.72
N SER A 122 -21.88 -4.02 -6.03
CA SER A 122 -21.56 -2.66 -6.48
C SER A 122 -20.23 -2.61 -7.25
N GLY A 123 -19.78 -3.76 -7.79
CA GLY A 123 -18.49 -3.93 -8.44
C GLY A 123 -17.38 -4.35 -7.47
N LEU A 124 -16.13 -4.31 -7.95
CA LEU A 124 -14.96 -4.60 -7.11
C LEU A 124 -14.82 -3.53 -6.02
N ARG A 125 -14.50 -3.97 -4.80
CA ARG A 125 -14.18 -3.11 -3.67
C ARG A 125 -12.90 -3.56 -3.00
N SER A 126 -12.16 -2.58 -2.52
CA SER A 126 -10.99 -2.79 -1.68
C SER A 126 -11.44 -2.70 -0.21
N VAL A 127 -11.23 -3.75 0.57
CA VAL A 127 -11.62 -3.85 2.00
C VAL A 127 -10.42 -4.23 2.87
N LEU A 128 -10.44 -4.00 4.17
CA LEU A 128 -9.39 -4.51 5.06
C LEU A 128 -9.45 -6.04 5.17
N ALA A 129 -8.29 -6.68 5.33
CA ALA A 129 -8.21 -8.11 5.62
C ALA A 129 -8.98 -8.50 6.89
N ALA A 130 -8.89 -7.69 7.95
CA ALA A 130 -9.63 -7.89 9.19
C ALA A 130 -11.15 -7.97 8.99
N ASP A 131 -11.70 -7.18 8.07
CA ASP A 131 -13.14 -7.14 7.80
C ASP A 131 -13.68 -8.40 7.12
N LEU A 132 -12.80 -9.27 6.59
CA LEU A 132 -13.18 -10.55 6.00
C LEU A 132 -13.35 -11.66 7.06
N MET A 133 -13.01 -11.38 8.32
CA MET A 133 -13.03 -12.31 9.45
C MET A 133 -13.64 -11.65 10.70
N PRO A 134 -14.98 -11.64 10.84
CA PRO A 134 -15.62 -11.04 12.01
C PRO A 134 -15.28 -11.83 13.28
N LEU A 135 -15.03 -11.11 14.38
CA LEU A 135 -14.69 -11.69 15.69
C LEU A 135 -13.43 -12.57 15.67
N THR A 136 -12.46 -12.18 14.85
CA THR A 136 -11.22 -12.93 14.69
C THR A 136 -10.26 -12.79 15.88
N GLN A 137 -9.61 -13.89 16.24
CA GLN A 137 -8.47 -13.91 17.15
C GLN A 137 -7.21 -14.07 16.32
N ARG A 138 -6.25 -13.15 16.45
CA ARG A 138 -4.97 -13.28 15.77
C ARG A 138 -4.14 -14.36 16.43
N TRP A 139 -3.55 -15.21 15.61
CA TRP A 139 -2.49 -16.11 16.04
C TRP A 139 -1.13 -15.46 15.76
N THR A 140 -0.22 -15.56 16.72
CA THR A 140 1.21 -15.29 16.54
C THR A 140 2.01 -16.51 17.03
N PRO A 141 3.31 -16.62 16.66
CA PRO A 141 4.17 -17.68 17.20
C PRO A 141 4.20 -17.76 18.73
N GLU A 142 3.90 -16.66 19.42
CA GLU A 142 3.86 -16.55 20.88
C GLU A 142 2.50 -16.95 21.48
N GLY A 143 1.45 -17.09 20.66
CA GLY A 143 0.13 -17.55 21.09
C GLY A 143 -1.03 -16.83 20.40
N MET A 144 -2.25 -17.10 20.90
CA MET A 144 -3.45 -16.40 20.44
C MET A 144 -3.64 -15.08 21.19
N SER A 145 -3.91 -14.00 20.46
CA SER A 145 -4.28 -12.72 21.05
C SER A 145 -5.76 -12.68 21.41
N ALA A 146 -6.11 -11.77 22.34
CA ALA A 146 -7.50 -11.39 22.53
C ALA A 146 -8.07 -10.70 21.26
N LEU A 147 -9.39 -10.52 21.23
CA LEU A 147 -10.06 -9.70 20.23
C LEU A 147 -9.52 -8.27 20.30
N ASP A 148 -9.09 -7.74 19.16
CA ASP A 148 -8.62 -6.37 19.00
C ASP A 148 -9.52 -5.62 18.00
N PRO A 149 -10.48 -4.80 18.47
CA PRO A 149 -11.35 -4.03 17.60
C PRO A 149 -10.62 -3.01 16.72
N SER A 150 -9.38 -2.62 17.06
CA SER A 150 -8.62 -1.64 16.28
C SER A 150 -8.21 -2.18 14.91
N LEU A 151 -8.16 -3.51 14.73
CA LEU A 151 -7.85 -4.14 13.43
C LEU A 151 -8.88 -3.81 12.34
N HIS A 152 -10.11 -3.45 12.73
CA HIS A 152 -11.19 -3.07 11.83
C HIS A 152 -11.19 -1.57 11.49
N GLN A 153 -10.21 -0.82 12.00
CA GLN A 153 -10.02 0.59 11.67
C GLN A 153 -8.94 0.69 10.60
N ASP A 154 -9.30 1.24 9.45
CA ASP A 154 -8.38 1.39 8.34
C ASP A 154 -7.32 2.43 8.71
N PRO A 155 -6.04 2.05 8.89
CA PRO A 155 -5.03 2.99 9.37
C PRO A 155 -4.82 4.17 8.41
N GLU A 156 -5.15 4.04 7.12
CA GLU A 156 -5.08 5.15 6.16
C GLU A 156 -6.14 6.23 6.44
N THR A 157 -7.29 5.84 7.01
CA THR A 157 -8.43 6.75 7.26
C THR A 157 -8.69 7.00 8.74
N ALA A 158 -8.16 6.16 9.61
CA ALA A 158 -8.29 6.26 11.05
C ALA A 158 -7.30 7.31 11.59
N GLY A 159 -7.82 8.48 11.93
CA GLY A 159 -7.06 9.60 12.49
C GLY A 159 -6.66 10.63 11.44
N PRO A 160 -5.63 11.46 11.74
CA PRO A 160 -5.17 12.48 10.81
C PRO A 160 -4.70 11.88 9.46
N PRO A 161 -4.82 12.61 8.33
CA PRO A 161 -4.30 12.17 7.02
C PRO A 161 -2.83 11.73 7.09
N ILE A 162 -2.41 10.87 6.18
CA ILE A 162 -1.03 10.38 6.10
C ILE A 162 -0.28 11.08 4.97
N ILE A 163 0.98 11.46 5.22
CA ILE A 163 1.96 11.79 4.18
C ILE A 163 3.09 10.78 4.27
N ARG A 164 3.28 9.98 3.22
CA ARG A 164 4.32 8.95 3.18
C ARG A 164 5.68 9.52 2.78
N PHE A 165 6.73 9.05 3.43
CA PHE A 165 8.12 9.43 3.18
C PHE A 165 8.98 8.19 2.97
N ASN A 166 9.91 8.30 2.02
CA ASN A 166 11.00 7.36 1.93
C ASN A 166 11.84 7.39 3.24
N PRO A 167 12.29 6.24 3.76
CA PRO A 167 13.07 6.13 5.01
C PRO A 167 14.27 7.06 5.09
N ARG A 168 14.90 7.38 3.95
CA ARG A 168 16.08 8.27 3.88
C ARG A 168 15.81 9.68 4.44
N TYR A 169 14.55 10.12 4.45
CA TYR A 169 14.17 11.45 4.92
C TYR A 169 13.88 11.51 6.42
N LEU A 170 13.85 10.38 7.12
CA LEU A 170 13.44 10.30 8.53
C LEU A 170 14.24 11.24 9.43
N GLU A 171 15.57 11.18 9.37
CA GLU A 171 16.42 12.01 10.23
C GLU A 171 16.33 13.50 9.87
N GLY A 172 16.16 13.82 8.60
CA GLY A 172 15.95 15.20 8.14
C GLY A 172 14.65 15.79 8.71
N VAL A 173 13.56 15.03 8.62
CA VAL A 173 12.25 15.44 9.15
C VAL A 173 12.25 15.49 10.68
N ARG A 174 12.80 14.47 11.33
CA ARG A 174 12.88 14.36 12.80
C ARG A 174 13.72 15.48 13.43
N SER A 175 14.84 15.83 12.82
CA SER A 175 15.70 16.94 13.27
C SER A 175 15.11 18.33 12.98
N GLY A 176 14.11 18.42 12.09
CA GLY A 176 13.54 19.67 11.61
C GLY A 176 14.39 20.37 10.55
N THR A 177 15.39 19.70 9.99
CA THR A 177 16.16 20.22 8.85
C THR A 177 15.37 20.13 7.54
N LYS A 178 14.49 19.13 7.42
CA LYS A 178 13.47 19.02 6.36
C LYS A 178 12.11 19.42 6.90
N THR A 179 11.55 20.52 6.38
CA THR A 179 10.24 21.09 6.78
C THR A 179 9.28 21.23 5.61
N ARG A 180 9.74 20.91 4.39
CA ARG A 180 8.90 20.85 3.19
C ARG A 180 9.04 19.52 2.45
N THR A 181 8.02 19.20 1.68
CA THR A 181 8.01 18.10 0.71
C THR A 181 7.21 18.49 -0.53
N THR A 182 7.76 18.22 -1.71
CA THR A 182 7.11 18.48 -3.01
C THR A 182 6.50 17.18 -3.52
N ARG A 183 5.22 17.23 -3.91
CA ARG A 183 4.46 16.04 -4.32
C ARG A 183 3.72 16.27 -5.63
N LEU A 184 3.68 15.24 -6.48
CA LEU A 184 2.91 15.20 -7.71
C LEU A 184 1.70 14.29 -7.51
N GLY A 185 0.49 14.80 -7.70
CA GLY A 185 -0.74 13.98 -7.64
C GLY A 185 -1.09 13.42 -6.26
N ASP A 186 -0.50 13.94 -5.18
CA ASP A 186 -0.74 13.49 -3.81
C ASP A 186 -1.18 14.68 -2.92
N PRO A 187 -2.47 15.06 -3.00
CA PRO A 187 -2.98 16.29 -2.38
C PRO A 187 -3.01 16.17 -0.85
N ALA A 188 -2.46 17.17 -0.17
CA ALA A 188 -2.50 17.27 1.29
C ALA A 188 -3.62 18.21 1.77
N GLN A 189 -3.89 18.17 3.08
CA GLN A 189 -4.82 19.07 3.75
C GLN A 189 -4.10 19.81 4.88
N LEU A 190 -4.50 21.05 5.13
CA LEU A 190 -4.01 21.82 6.29
C LEU A 190 -4.47 21.16 7.60
N GLY A 191 -3.63 21.26 8.63
CA GLY A 191 -3.92 20.74 9.97
C GLY A 191 -3.14 19.47 10.32
N PRO A 192 -3.59 18.71 11.34
CA PRO A 192 -2.87 17.54 11.83
C PRO A 192 -2.64 16.50 10.75
N VAL A 193 -1.46 15.88 10.75
CA VAL A 193 -1.07 14.85 9.80
C VAL A 193 -0.15 13.82 10.47
N ARG A 194 -0.12 12.61 9.95
CA ARG A 194 0.85 11.57 10.30
C ARG A 194 1.88 11.47 9.18
N LEU A 195 3.15 11.71 9.49
CA LEU A 195 4.24 11.48 8.56
C LEU A 195 4.72 10.05 8.74
N VAL A 196 4.52 9.22 7.73
CA VAL A 196 4.77 7.79 7.83
C VAL A 196 5.98 7.42 6.98
N PHE A 197 6.98 6.83 7.61
CA PHE A 197 8.23 6.41 6.98
C PHE A 197 8.25 4.91 6.81
N GLU A 198 8.47 4.45 5.58
CA GLU A 198 8.42 3.04 5.15
C GLU A 198 9.62 2.20 5.65
N ASN A 199 9.95 2.34 6.94
CA ASN A 199 10.96 1.59 7.65
C ASN A 199 10.41 0.19 8.04
N ASP A 200 11.31 -0.70 8.48
CA ASP A 200 10.93 -1.97 9.11
C ASP A 200 11.55 -2.01 10.53
N PRO A 201 10.78 -1.76 11.62
CA PRO A 201 9.35 -1.40 11.64
C PRO A 201 9.05 0.01 11.09
N GLU A 202 7.80 0.26 10.70
CA GLU A 202 7.32 1.57 10.21
C GLU A 202 7.55 2.63 11.31
N VAL A 203 7.92 3.85 10.92
CA VAL A 203 8.04 4.95 11.89
C VAL A 203 6.99 5.99 11.56
N VAL A 204 6.19 6.39 12.56
CA VAL A 204 5.15 7.41 12.42
C VAL A 204 5.49 8.63 13.27
N LEU A 205 5.53 9.81 12.65
CA LEU A 205 5.68 11.08 13.35
C LEU A 205 4.39 11.89 13.28
N SER A 206 3.95 12.42 14.42
CA SER A 206 2.86 13.39 14.49
C SER A 206 3.33 14.76 14.02
N ALA A 207 2.62 15.36 13.07
CA ALA A 207 2.95 16.66 12.52
C ALA A 207 1.70 17.49 12.21
N GLU A 208 1.92 18.72 11.77
CA GLU A 208 0.88 19.63 11.29
C GLU A 208 1.30 20.23 9.95
N VAL A 209 0.44 20.12 8.94
CA VAL A 209 0.61 20.84 7.66
C VAL A 209 0.18 22.28 7.86
N THR A 210 1.13 23.20 7.73
CA THR A 210 0.95 24.63 7.98
C THR A 210 0.81 25.46 6.70
N GLY A 211 1.13 24.88 5.55
CA GLY A 211 1.00 25.56 4.26
C GLY A 211 1.05 24.61 3.09
N ILE A 212 0.27 24.90 2.06
CA ILE A 212 0.26 24.20 0.78
C ILE A 212 0.38 25.25 -0.31
N ARG A 213 1.35 25.08 -1.20
CA ARG A 213 1.54 25.95 -2.35
C ARG A 213 1.54 25.12 -3.62
N HIS A 214 0.52 25.35 -4.45
CA HIS A 214 0.39 24.77 -5.79
C HIS A 214 1.25 25.57 -6.77
N CYS A 215 2.11 24.92 -7.54
CA CYS A 215 2.95 25.57 -8.54
C CYS A 215 3.43 24.59 -9.61
N LEU A 216 4.02 25.11 -10.69
CA LEU A 216 4.69 24.25 -11.66
C LEU A 216 6.05 23.79 -11.13
N VAL A 217 6.54 22.64 -11.62
CA VAL A 217 7.90 22.17 -11.33
C VAL A 217 8.96 23.22 -11.71
N SER A 218 8.72 24.00 -12.77
CA SER A 218 9.57 25.13 -13.17
C SER A 218 9.63 26.25 -12.14
N ASP A 219 8.64 26.36 -11.26
CA ASP A 219 8.50 27.45 -10.29
C ASP A 219 9.12 27.10 -8.93
N LEU A 220 9.65 25.88 -8.76
CA LEU A 220 10.38 25.48 -7.56
C LEU A 220 11.60 26.37 -7.33
N THR A 221 11.76 26.82 -6.09
CA THR A 221 12.77 27.81 -5.71
C THR A 221 13.94 27.18 -4.94
N HIS A 222 15.05 27.92 -4.81
CA HIS A 222 16.15 27.55 -3.91
C HIS A 222 15.70 27.41 -2.45
N GLN A 223 14.72 28.21 -2.03
CA GLN A 223 14.17 28.14 -0.68
C GLN A 223 13.39 26.83 -0.45
N ASP A 224 12.68 26.35 -1.46
CA ASP A 224 12.01 25.05 -1.39
C ASP A 224 13.06 23.94 -1.25
N ALA A 225 14.10 23.95 -2.10
CA ALA A 225 15.20 22.99 -2.03
C ALA A 225 15.84 22.97 -0.63
N GLN A 226 16.15 24.13 -0.06
CA GLN A 226 16.73 24.24 1.28
C GLN A 226 15.82 23.66 2.37
N ALA A 227 14.53 23.95 2.31
CA ALA A 227 13.55 23.38 3.24
C ALA A 227 13.32 21.87 3.03
N GLU A 228 13.77 21.32 1.91
CA GLU A 228 13.75 19.89 1.60
C GLU A 228 15.06 19.16 1.91
N GLY A 229 16.10 19.88 2.35
CA GLY A 229 17.44 19.35 2.64
C GLY A 229 18.43 19.39 1.47
N LEU A 230 18.17 20.20 0.44
CA LEU A 230 18.98 20.35 -0.78
C LEU A 230 19.47 21.79 -0.94
N SER A 231 20.44 22.04 -1.82
CA SER A 231 21.02 23.39 -1.97
C SER A 231 20.33 24.22 -3.04
N THR A 232 19.91 23.58 -4.14
CA THR A 232 19.41 24.29 -5.32
C THR A 232 18.09 23.76 -5.88
N ALA A 233 17.33 24.63 -6.55
CA ALA A 233 16.10 24.22 -7.25
C ALA A 233 16.36 23.16 -8.32
N ALA A 234 17.54 23.19 -8.96
CA ALA A 234 17.95 22.17 -9.92
C ALA A 234 18.13 20.81 -9.24
N GLU A 235 18.84 20.75 -8.11
CA GLU A 235 18.97 19.53 -7.30
C GLU A 235 17.63 18.99 -6.83
N LEU A 236 16.70 19.87 -6.43
CA LEU A 236 15.34 19.45 -6.04
C LEU A 236 14.60 18.80 -7.20
N ARG A 237 14.63 19.39 -8.40
CA ARG A 237 14.00 18.80 -9.59
C ARG A 237 14.64 17.47 -10.00
N GLU A 238 15.95 17.33 -9.86
CA GLU A 238 16.66 16.07 -10.11
C GLU A 238 16.26 15.00 -9.08
N ALA A 239 16.21 15.37 -7.79
CA ALA A 239 15.77 14.47 -6.72
C ALA A 239 14.30 14.04 -6.90
N LEU A 240 13.43 14.94 -7.37
CA LEU A 240 12.03 14.61 -7.66
C LEU A 240 11.90 13.62 -8.82
N ASN A 241 12.74 13.73 -9.86
CA ASN A 241 12.75 12.78 -10.97
C ASN A 241 13.10 11.34 -10.53
N ALA A 242 13.81 11.16 -9.41
CA ALA A 242 14.06 9.85 -8.85
C ALA A 242 12.79 9.19 -8.26
N HIS A 243 11.78 9.99 -7.88
CA HIS A 243 10.50 9.51 -7.35
C HIS A 243 9.37 9.56 -8.38
N TYR A 244 9.41 10.55 -9.27
CA TYR A 244 8.44 10.77 -10.35
C TYR A 244 9.18 10.75 -11.69
N PRO A 245 9.41 9.56 -12.28
CA PRO A 245 10.10 9.47 -13.57
C PRO A 245 9.35 10.25 -14.64
N ASN A 246 10.08 11.01 -15.46
CA ASN A 246 9.55 11.86 -16.54
C ASN A 246 8.86 13.15 -16.07
N LEU A 247 9.19 13.66 -14.88
CA LEU A 247 8.66 14.93 -14.38
C LEU A 247 9.08 16.09 -15.31
N ALA A 248 8.10 16.74 -15.93
CA ALA A 248 8.28 17.89 -16.80
C ALA A 248 8.16 19.20 -16.02
N GLY A 249 8.79 20.27 -16.54
CA GLY A 249 8.72 21.61 -15.92
C GLY A 249 7.30 22.18 -15.84
N THR A 250 6.40 21.71 -16.71
CA THR A 250 5.00 22.13 -16.81
C THR A 250 4.05 21.32 -15.92
N ASP A 251 4.55 20.31 -15.20
CA ASP A 251 3.70 19.52 -14.31
C ASP A 251 3.36 20.32 -13.05
N GLU A 252 2.12 20.19 -12.60
CA GLU A 252 1.65 20.82 -11.37
C GLU A 252 2.05 19.98 -10.15
N VAL A 253 2.65 20.63 -9.15
CA VAL A 253 3.08 20.01 -7.90
C VAL A 253 2.64 20.82 -6.69
N ASP A 254 2.48 20.12 -5.58
CA ASP A 254 2.17 20.68 -4.28
C ASP A 254 3.44 20.76 -3.43
N VAL A 255 3.82 21.97 -3.03
CA VAL A 255 4.86 22.19 -2.03
C VAL A 255 4.21 22.31 -0.66
N ILE A 256 4.35 21.24 0.13
CA ILE A 256 3.70 21.10 1.42
C ILE A 256 4.70 21.49 2.52
N THR A 257 4.33 22.48 3.34
CA THR A 257 5.07 22.90 4.53
C THR A 257 4.45 22.26 5.76
N PHE A 258 5.28 21.65 6.61
CA PHE A 258 4.84 20.96 7.80
C PHE A 258 5.73 21.25 9.02
N HIS A 259 5.19 20.99 10.21
CA HIS A 259 5.88 21.07 11.48
C HIS A 259 5.70 19.76 12.26
N VAL A 260 6.80 19.14 12.71
CA VAL A 260 6.74 17.90 13.50
C VAL A 260 6.49 18.25 14.97
N ASN A 261 5.40 17.74 15.52
CA ASN A 261 4.95 17.99 16.90
C ASN A 261 5.69 17.11 17.91
N ASP A 262 5.99 15.86 17.53
CA ASP A 262 6.71 14.89 18.37
C ASP A 262 7.95 14.36 17.63
N ARG A 263 9.13 14.70 18.14
CA ARG A 263 10.43 14.31 17.55
C ARG A 263 10.88 12.91 17.99
N THR A 264 10.16 12.30 18.93
CA THR A 264 10.39 10.96 19.46
C THR A 264 9.27 10.04 18.97
N GLY A 265 9.27 9.73 17.67
CA GLY A 265 8.25 8.86 17.08
C GLY A 265 8.06 7.55 17.85
N ALA A 266 6.81 7.14 18.05
CA ALA A 266 6.50 5.79 18.51
C ALA A 266 6.77 4.80 17.36
N ALA A 267 7.41 3.68 17.70
CA ALA A 267 7.58 2.52 16.81
C ALA A 267 6.30 1.67 16.77
#